data_AF-A0A453RN68-F1
#
_entry.id   AF-A0A453RN68-F1
#
_cell.length_a   1.000
_cell.length_b   1.000
_cell.length_c   1.000
_cell.angle_alpha   90.00
_cell.angle_beta   90.00
_cell.angle_gamma   90.00
#
_symmetry.space_group_name_H-M   'P 1'
#
loop_
_entity.id
_entity.type
_entity.pdbx_description
1 polymer ?
#
loop_
_entity_poly.entity_id
_entity_poly.type
_entity_poly.pdbx_seq_one_letter_code
_entity_poly.pdbx_strand_id
1 'polypeptide(L)'
;MYFARLDDSPMFRTQIQSLEESAEVLRERCLKFHKGCRKYTEGLGEAYDGDIAFASALETFGGGHNDPISVAFGGPVMNKFTIALREIGTYKEVLRSQ
;
A
#
# COMPACT_ATOMS: atom_id res chain seq x y z
N MET A 1 22.17 -33.41 9.40
CA MET A 1 21.72 -33.36 10.81
C MET A 1 21.51 -34.79 11.28
N TYR A 2 22.31 -35.26 12.23
CA TYR A 2 22.24 -36.63 12.76
C TYR A 2 21.05 -36.77 13.71
N PHE A 3 19.89 -37.15 13.19
CA PHE A 3 18.67 -37.43 13.97
C PHE A 3 18.50 -38.92 14.36
N ALA A 4 19.47 -39.78 14.04
CA ALA A 4 19.33 -41.24 14.12
C ALA A 4 19.21 -41.83 15.56
N ARG A 5 19.25 -41.00 16.61
CA ARG A 5 19.18 -41.41 18.03
C ARG A 5 18.37 -40.44 18.90
N LEU A 6 17.28 -39.88 18.36
CA LEU A 6 16.31 -39.18 19.21
C LEU A 6 15.49 -40.22 19.98
N ASP A 7 15.68 -40.24 21.29
CA ASP A 7 14.84 -41.03 22.19
C ASP A 7 13.45 -40.39 22.22
N ASP A 8 12.39 -41.18 22.00
CA ASP A 8 11.00 -40.71 21.92
C ASP A 8 10.42 -40.44 23.32
N SER A 9 11.16 -39.65 24.07
CA SER A 9 10.86 -39.28 25.44
C SER A 9 9.65 -38.33 25.50
N PRO A 10 8.87 -38.36 26.59
CA PRO A 10 7.79 -37.39 26.80
C PRO A 10 8.26 -35.94 26.65
N MET A 11 9.47 -35.62 27.12
CA MET A 11 10.06 -34.29 27.00
C MET A 11 10.30 -33.90 25.54
N PHE A 12 10.83 -34.81 24.72
CA PHE A 12 11.05 -34.55 23.31
C PHE A 12 9.73 -34.30 22.57
N ARG A 13 8.69 -35.10 22.85
CA ARG A 13 7.34 -34.90 22.29
C ARG A 13 6.77 -33.53 22.66
N THR A 14 6.91 -33.10 23.91
CA THR A 14 6.45 -31.77 24.36
C THR A 14 7.20 -30.64 23.66
N GLN A 15 8.51 -30.78 23.46
CA GLN A 15 9.29 -29.77 22.72
C GLN A 15 8.88 -29.69 21.25
N ILE A 16 8.63 -30.83 20.60
CA ILE A 16 8.12 -30.87 19.23
C ILE A 16 6.74 -30.22 19.14
N GLN A 17 5.81 -30.58 20.03
CA GLN A 17 4.48 -29.99 20.05
C GLN A 17 4.54 -28.47 20.24
N SER A 18 5.37 -27.98 21.18
CA SER A 18 5.55 -26.53 21.39
C SER A 18 6.11 -25.82 20.15
N LEU A 19 7.01 -26.49 19.40
CA LEU A 19 7.55 -25.97 18.16
C LEU A 19 6.49 -25.94 17.05
N GLU A 20 5.66 -26.98 16.93
CA GLU A 20 4.55 -27.04 15.98
C GLU A 20 3.52 -25.93 16.25
N GLU A 21 3.13 -25.73 17.51
CA GLU A 21 2.22 -24.66 17.92
C GLU A 21 2.82 -23.28 17.59
N SER A 22 4.11 -23.07 17.88
CA SER A 22 4.81 -21.81 17.57
C SER A 22 4.92 -21.57 16.06
N ALA A 23 5.18 -22.62 15.28
CA ALA A 23 5.24 -22.55 13.83
C ALA A 23 3.89 -22.21 13.21
N GLU A 24 2.80 -22.76 13.74
CA GLU A 24 1.44 -22.46 13.27
C GLU A 24 1.05 -21.00 13.55
N VAL A 25 1.36 -20.48 14.74
CA VAL A 25 1.16 -19.06 15.08
C VAL A 25 1.98 -18.15 14.15
N LEU A 26 3.24 -18.52 13.87
CA LEU A 26 4.09 -17.76 12.95
C LEU A 26 3.50 -17.77 11.53
N ARG A 27 3.05 -18.93 11.05
CA ARG A 27 2.41 -19.09 9.74
C ARG A 27 1.18 -18.18 9.60
N GLU A 28 0.31 -18.15 10.61
CA GLU A 28 -0.86 -17.30 10.62
C GLU A 28 -0.49 -15.81 10.57
N ARG A 29 0.51 -15.39 11.36
CA ARG A 29 1.02 -14.01 11.37
C ARG A 29 1.59 -13.61 10.02
N CYS A 30 2.41 -14.46 9.40
CA CYS A 30 2.98 -14.21 8.09
C CYS A 30 1.90 -14.10 7.01
N LEU A 31 0.87 -14.96 7.04
CA LEU A 31 -0.23 -14.91 6.08
C LEU A 31 -1.03 -13.60 6.20
N LYS A 32 -1.35 -13.18 7.43
CA LYS A 32 -2.04 -11.91 7.69
C LYS A 32 -1.21 -10.73 7.22
N PHE A 33 0.09 -10.72 7.51
CA PHE A 33 1.01 -9.68 7.08
C PHE A 33 1.07 -9.58 5.56
N HIS A 34 1.32 -10.69 4.87
CA HIS A 34 1.37 -10.74 3.40
C HIS A 34 0.06 -10.25 2.75
N LYS A 35 -1.10 -10.67 3.28
CA LYS A 35 -2.39 -10.17 2.82
C LYS A 35 -2.55 -8.66 3.04
N GLY A 36 -2.05 -8.15 4.17
CA GLY A 36 -2.02 -6.72 4.47
C GLY A 36 -1.16 -5.93 3.49
N CYS A 37 0.06 -6.40 3.22
CA CYS A 37 0.95 -5.79 2.22
C CYS A 37 0.29 -5.72 0.85
N ARG A 38 -0.31 -6.82 0.38
CA ARG A 38 -1.01 -6.83 -0.91
C ARG A 38 -2.12 -5.78 -0.98
N LYS A 39 -2.97 -5.71 0.06
CA LYS A 39 -4.04 -4.70 0.13
C LYS A 39 -3.50 -3.27 0.16
N TYR A 40 -2.39 -3.05 0.85
CA TYR A 40 -1.74 -1.75 0.90
C TYR A 40 -1.23 -1.32 -0.48
N THR A 41 -0.54 -2.22 -1.20
CA THR A 41 -0.06 -1.97 -2.57
C THR A 41 -1.22 -1.73 -3.54
N GLU A 42 -2.29 -2.52 -3.48
CA GLU A 42 -3.50 -2.31 -4.29
C GLU A 42 -4.15 -0.95 -3.98
N GLY A 43 -4.33 -0.61 -2.70
CA GLY A 43 -4.90 0.67 -2.27
C GLY A 43 -4.05 1.89 -2.63
N LEU A 44 -2.72 1.78 -2.64
CA LEU A 44 -1.84 2.83 -3.16
C LEU A 44 -2.08 3.09 -4.65
N GLY A 45 -2.28 2.04 -5.44
CA GLY A 45 -2.59 2.15 -6.86
C GLY A 45 -3.93 2.84 -7.11
N GLU A 46 -4.99 2.41 -6.43
CA GLU A 46 -6.31 3.05 -6.53
C GLU A 46 -6.26 4.53 -6.11
N ALA A 47 -5.52 4.85 -5.04
CA ALA A 47 -5.37 6.22 -4.56
C ALA A 47 -4.54 7.10 -5.52
N TYR A 48 -3.53 6.53 -6.19
CA TYR A 48 -2.77 7.20 -7.25
C TYR A 48 -3.68 7.53 -8.42
N ASP A 49 -4.39 6.53 -8.96
CA ASP A 49 -5.29 6.71 -10.10
C ASP A 49 -6.38 7.75 -9.79
N GLY A 50 -6.92 7.73 -8.56
CA GLY A 50 -7.88 8.70 -8.07
C GLY A 50 -7.35 10.14 -8.05
N ASP A 51 -6.15 10.36 -7.52
CA ASP A 51 -5.53 11.69 -7.51
C ASP A 51 -5.28 12.22 -8.93
N ILE A 52 -4.77 11.37 -9.83
CA ILE A 52 -4.49 11.75 -11.22
C ILE A 52 -5.78 12.07 -11.97
N ALA A 53 -6.82 11.25 -11.80
CA ALA A 53 -8.13 11.50 -12.39
C ALA A 53 -8.74 12.81 -11.89
N PHE A 54 -8.70 13.06 -10.58
CA PHE A 54 -9.23 14.28 -9.99
C PHE A 54 -8.44 15.53 -10.43
N ALA A 55 -7.10 15.46 -10.44
CA ALA A 55 -6.25 16.53 -10.94
C ALA A 55 -6.54 16.87 -12.40
N SER A 56 -6.77 15.85 -13.24
CA SER A 56 -7.11 16.04 -14.66
C SER A 56 -8.51 16.64 -14.85
N ALA A 57 -9.48 16.24 -14.04
CA ALA A 57 -10.82 16.84 -14.05
C ALA A 57 -10.79 18.31 -13.62
N LEU A 58 -10.00 18.63 -12.58
CA LEU A 58 -9.82 19.99 -12.09
C LEU A 58 -9.15 20.90 -13.12
N GLU A 59 -8.14 20.38 -13.82
CA GLU A 59 -7.46 21.09 -14.92
C GLU A 59 -8.41 21.34 -16.10
N THR A 60 -9.24 20.36 -16.45
CA THR A 60 -10.27 20.48 -17.49
C THR A 60 -11.33 21.52 -17.12
N PHE A 61 -11.81 21.49 -15.87
CA PHE A 61 -12.76 22.46 -15.34
C PHE A 61 -12.19 23.89 -15.37
N GLY A 62 -10.90 24.05 -15.06
CA GLY A 62 -10.20 25.32 -15.05
C GLY A 62 -9.92 25.92 -16.43
N GLY A 63 -10.38 25.35 -17.55
CA GLY A 63 -10.36 26.01 -18.86
C GLY A 63 -8.97 26.39 -19.43
N GLY A 64 -7.88 25.98 -18.78
CA GLY A 64 -6.51 26.38 -19.10
C GLY A 64 -6.06 27.70 -18.47
N HIS A 65 -4.75 27.99 -18.57
CA HIS A 65 -4.07 29.05 -17.81
C HIS A 65 -4.56 30.49 -18.09
N ASN A 66 -5.29 30.71 -19.19
CA ASN A 66 -5.64 32.04 -19.70
C ASN A 66 -7.14 32.23 -19.98
N ASP A 67 -8.01 31.32 -19.53
CA ASP A 67 -9.45 31.54 -19.64
C ASP A 67 -9.91 32.61 -18.64
N PRO A 68 -10.46 33.77 -19.08
CA PRO A 68 -10.87 34.85 -18.20
C PRO A 68 -11.94 34.44 -17.19
N ILE A 69 -12.82 33.49 -17.56
CA ILE A 69 -13.85 32.97 -16.65
C ILE A 69 -13.17 32.15 -15.55
N SER A 70 -12.33 31.18 -15.91
CA SER A 70 -11.55 30.41 -14.93
C SER A 70 -10.75 31.29 -13.97
N VAL A 71 -10.05 32.31 -14.47
CA VAL A 71 -9.28 33.24 -13.61
C VAL A 71 -10.19 33.94 -12.58
N ALA A 72 -11.36 34.41 -13.00
CA ALA A 72 -12.34 35.05 -12.11
C ALA A 72 -12.91 34.07 -11.07
N PHE A 73 -12.98 32.78 -11.40
CA PHE A 73 -13.50 31.71 -10.53
C PHE A 73 -12.41 30.95 -9.75
N GLY A 74 -11.16 31.43 -9.74
CA GLY A 74 -10.09 30.86 -8.92
C GLY A 74 -9.20 29.82 -9.61
N GLY A 75 -9.16 29.80 -10.94
CA GLY A 75 -8.28 28.95 -11.75
C GLY A 75 -6.81 28.89 -11.27
N PRO A 76 -6.16 30.01 -10.91
CA PRO A 76 -4.79 29.98 -10.37
C PRO A 76 -4.65 29.16 -9.08
N VAL A 77 -5.69 29.11 -8.25
CA VAL A 77 -5.71 28.30 -7.02
C VAL A 77 -5.93 26.83 -7.37
N MET A 78 -6.86 26.53 -8.29
CA MET A 78 -7.11 25.16 -8.77
C MET A 78 -5.85 24.55 -9.39
N ASN A 79 -5.08 25.33 -10.16
CA ASN A 79 -3.82 24.87 -10.74
C ASN A 79 -2.80 24.44 -9.67
N LYS A 80 -2.74 25.13 -8.52
CA LYS A 80 -1.88 24.70 -7.39
C LYS A 80 -2.32 23.36 -6.82
N PHE A 81 -3.63 23.12 -6.72
CA PHE A 81 -4.15 21.83 -6.28
C PHE A 81 -3.83 20.71 -7.28
N THR A 82 -3.98 20.97 -8.58
CA THR A 82 -3.59 20.00 -9.63
C THR A 82 -2.13 19.58 -9.49
N ILE A 83 -1.22 20.53 -9.28
CA ILE A 83 0.21 20.23 -9.06
C ILE A 83 0.41 19.38 -7.81
N ALA A 84 -0.17 19.80 -6.67
CA ALA A 84 -0.02 19.08 -5.41
C ALA A 84 -0.59 17.65 -5.47
N LEU A 85 -1.74 17.45 -6.12
CA LEU A 85 -2.35 16.13 -6.30
C LEU A 85 -1.49 15.21 -7.16
N ARG A 86 -0.91 15.73 -8.25
CA ARG A 86 0.03 14.97 -9.11
C ARG A 86 1.31 14.59 -8.34
N GLU A 87 1.81 15.48 -7.49
CA GLU A 87 2.98 15.21 -6.65
C GLU A 87 2.67 14.13 -5.60
N ILE A 88 1.53 14.23 -4.90
CA ILE A 88 1.07 13.22 -3.93
C ILE A 88 0.89 11.85 -4.62
N GLY A 89 0.29 11.83 -5.81
CA GLY A 89 0.16 10.64 -6.62
C GLY A 89 1.54 10.00 -6.89
N THR A 90 2.52 10.81 -7.31
CA THR A 90 3.88 10.31 -7.58
C THR A 90 4.50 9.64 -6.36
N TYR A 91 4.34 10.19 -5.16
CA TYR A 91 4.82 9.54 -3.93
C TYR A 91 4.10 8.22 -3.62
N LYS A 92 2.79 8.12 -3.89
CA LYS A 92 2.04 6.86 -3.76
C LYS A 92 2.56 5.80 -4.72
N GLU A 93 2.89 6.18 -5.94
CA GLU A 93 3.47 5.28 -6.94
C GLU A 93 4.85 4.78 -6.52
N VAL A 94 5.69 5.66 -5.97
CA VAL A 94 7.00 5.28 -5.40
C VAL A 94 6.82 4.23 -4.31
N LEU A 95 5.91 4.47 -3.36
CA LEU A 95 5.63 3.51 -2.27
C LEU A 95 5.10 2.17 -2.79
N ARG A 96 4.33 2.18 -3.88
CA ARG A 96 3.78 0.97 -4.50
C ARG A 96 4.87 0.09 -5.13
N SER A 97 5.96 0.71 -5.57
CA SER A 97 7.07 0.05 -6.28
C SER A 97 8.14 -0.58 -5.36
N GLN A 98 8.05 -0.37 -4.03
CA GLN A 98 8.95 -0.94 -3.03
C GLN A 98 8.47 -2.31 -2.57
#